data_AF-A0A3D0J7I9-F1
#
_entry.id   AF-A0A3D0J7I9-F1
#
_cell.length_a   1.000
_cell.length_b   1.000
_cell.length_c   1.000
_cell.angle_alpha   90.00
_cell.angle_beta   90.00
_cell.angle_gamma   90.00
#
_symmetry.space_group_name_H-M   'P 1'
#
loop_
_entity.id
_entity.type
_entity.pdbx_description
1 polymer ?
#
loop_
_entity_poly.entity_id
_entity_poly.type
_entity_poly.pdbx_seq_one_letter_code
_entity_poly.pdbx_strand_id
1 'polypeptide(L)'
;MRLKITGLLLVMFWAAVVCAAPAAPAEPTVTVPAIAPPSDIKAADTPNDAGHAITVSWQASPDEVKKMIEGYEVLRSETPEGEFIKVGYVPYGFTSFDDQDVPDNGKDYFYQVKAVGRESQAYSLVSVSARSAEQWFNTMRINALIGCILFTLIVVIFIGRAKSGQSLFIRRIAGLAAVEEAVGRATEMGRPILYVPGLSSISDVATIAALNILGQVAKKTAEYDTPLLVPNRDPVVFTVAQEIVKEAYNEIGRPDAYNHDSVFYLTDSQMGFASGVDGIMAREKPATNFFMGMFWAESLILAETGAETGAIQIAGTDAIHQLPFFITACDYTLIGEELYAASAYLSKEPMLLGTLKGQDWSKAVIVLLLIIGLAVSLVAPGIREIILQMLKVG
;
A
#
# COMPACT_ATOMS: atom_id res chain seq x y z
N MET A 1 -60.29 -39.65 3.46
CA MET A 1 -60.50 -41.11 3.50
C MET A 1 -59.52 -41.69 4.52
N ARG A 2 -60.05 -42.07 5.70
CA ARG A 2 -59.55 -42.96 6.79
C ARG A 2 -58.02 -43.11 7.02
N LEU A 3 -57.51 -42.57 8.15
CA LEU A 3 -57.14 -43.27 9.41
C LEU A 3 -55.75 -43.97 9.34
N LYS A 4 -54.72 -43.49 10.06
CA LYS A 4 -54.39 -43.70 11.50
C LYS A 4 -53.33 -44.81 11.72
N ILE A 5 -52.20 -44.41 12.31
CA ILE A 5 -51.62 -44.90 13.59
C ILE A 5 -50.76 -46.19 13.61
N THR A 6 -49.63 -46.03 14.32
CA THR A 6 -48.77 -46.97 15.10
C THR A 6 -47.94 -48.05 14.43
N GLY A 7 -46.69 -48.15 14.91
CA GLY A 7 -45.78 -49.26 14.68
C GLY A 7 -45.77 -50.30 15.79
N LEU A 8 -44.86 -51.28 15.66
CA LEU A 8 -44.30 -52.07 16.75
C LEU A 8 -43.07 -52.85 16.25
N LEU A 9 -42.10 -53.01 17.15
CA LEU A 9 -40.90 -53.85 17.09
C LEU A 9 -41.17 -55.32 16.71
N LEU A 10 -40.17 -56.00 16.13
CA LEU A 10 -39.62 -57.22 16.75
C LEU A 10 -38.22 -57.58 16.24
N VAL A 11 -37.36 -57.98 17.19
CA VAL A 11 -36.03 -58.54 17.05
C VAL A 11 -36.11 -59.98 16.53
N MET A 12 -35.20 -60.38 15.63
CA MET A 12 -34.85 -61.79 15.42
C MET A 12 -33.34 -61.98 15.47
N PHE A 13 -32.93 -62.87 16.37
CA PHE A 13 -31.61 -63.46 16.51
C PHE A 13 -31.71 -64.87 15.94
N TRP A 14 -30.82 -65.30 15.03
CA TRP A 14 -30.44 -66.72 14.93
C TRP A 14 -29.11 -66.96 14.21
N ALA A 15 -28.21 -67.55 15.02
CA ALA A 15 -27.21 -68.58 14.74
C ALA A 15 -26.28 -68.50 13.52
N ALA A 16 -24.99 -68.42 13.85
CA ALA A 16 -23.84 -68.60 12.98
C ALA A 16 -23.67 -70.05 12.49
N VAL A 17 -23.33 -70.20 11.21
CA VAL A 17 -22.65 -71.37 10.66
C VAL A 17 -21.28 -70.90 10.18
N VAL A 18 -20.23 -71.36 10.87
CA VAL A 18 -18.83 -71.12 10.51
C VAL A 18 -18.46 -72.10 9.40
N CYS A 19 -18.25 -71.59 8.18
CA CYS A 19 -17.52 -72.29 7.12
C CYS A 19 -16.11 -71.70 7.08
N ALA A 20 -15.11 -72.52 7.41
CA ALA A 20 -13.71 -72.17 7.30
C ALA A 20 -13.30 -72.12 5.81
N ALA A 21 -12.95 -70.93 5.32
CA ALA A 21 -12.33 -70.75 4.01
C ALA A 21 -10.81 -70.98 4.12
N PRO A 22 -10.16 -71.65 3.13
CA PRO A 22 -8.73 -71.89 3.14
C PRO A 22 -7.96 -70.57 2.99
N ALA A 23 -6.86 -70.45 3.73
CA ALA A 23 -5.96 -69.29 3.73
C ALA A 23 -5.41 -69.03 2.33
N ALA A 24 -5.58 -67.79 1.84
CA ALA A 24 -4.90 -67.30 0.65
C ALA A 24 -3.38 -67.29 0.89
N PRO A 25 -2.55 -67.65 -0.09
CA PRO A 25 -1.10 -67.51 0.03
C PRO A 25 -0.73 -66.02 0.17
N ALA A 26 0.14 -65.72 1.14
CA ALA A 26 0.67 -64.39 1.36
C ALA A 26 1.39 -63.88 0.10
N GLU A 27 1.03 -62.69 -0.36
CA GLU A 27 1.77 -61.98 -1.39
C GLU A 27 3.21 -61.76 -0.91
N PRO A 28 4.24 -61.92 -1.78
CA PRO A 28 5.60 -61.65 -1.40
C PRO A 28 5.73 -60.15 -1.07
N THR A 29 6.04 -59.84 0.18
CA THR A 29 6.41 -58.50 0.63
C THR A 29 7.66 -58.08 -0.14
N VAL A 30 7.47 -57.21 -1.14
CA VAL A 30 8.58 -56.50 -1.77
C VAL A 30 9.20 -55.62 -0.68
N THR A 31 10.35 -56.02 -0.14
CA THR A 31 11.13 -55.17 0.76
C THR A 31 11.70 -54.04 -0.07
N VAL A 32 10.94 -52.95 -0.16
CA VAL A 32 11.42 -51.66 -0.66
C VAL A 32 12.71 -51.32 0.10
N PRO A 33 13.79 -50.90 -0.57
CA PRO A 33 15.01 -50.51 0.12
C PRO A 33 14.70 -49.40 1.12
N ALA A 34 14.87 -49.73 2.41
CA ALA A 34 14.67 -48.80 3.50
C ALA A 34 15.71 -47.68 3.38
N ILE A 35 15.25 -46.46 3.11
CA ILE A 35 16.10 -45.28 3.16
C ILE A 35 16.33 -44.89 4.62
N ALA A 36 17.51 -44.37 4.93
CA ALA A 36 17.82 -43.85 6.25
C ALA A 36 17.04 -42.54 6.51
N PRO A 37 16.54 -42.32 7.74
CA PRO A 37 15.88 -41.07 8.09
C PRO A 37 16.87 -39.90 8.20
N PRO A 38 16.40 -38.65 8.07
CA PRO A 38 17.18 -37.48 8.46
C PRO A 38 17.38 -37.45 9.99
N SER A 39 18.44 -36.79 10.45
CA SER A 39 18.85 -36.80 11.87
C SER A 39 19.14 -35.39 12.41
N ASP A 40 19.37 -35.25 13.72
CA ASP A 40 19.72 -33.98 14.39
C ASP A 40 18.75 -32.81 14.07
N ILE A 41 17.45 -33.07 14.23
CA ILE A 41 16.37 -32.13 13.95
C ILE A 41 16.31 -31.10 15.07
N LYS A 42 16.44 -29.83 14.67
CA LYS A 42 16.37 -28.67 15.55
C LYS A 42 15.29 -27.74 15.05
N ALA A 43 14.36 -27.41 15.91
CA ALA A 43 13.38 -26.37 15.68
C ALA A 43 13.66 -25.24 16.69
N ALA A 44 13.68 -24.00 16.20
CA ALA A 44 13.88 -22.82 17.02
C ALA A 44 13.08 -21.64 16.46
N ASP A 45 12.77 -20.68 17.33
CA ASP A 45 12.16 -19.41 16.93
C ASP A 45 12.96 -18.76 15.79
N THR A 46 12.25 -18.21 14.81
CA THR A 46 12.91 -17.56 13.67
C THR A 46 13.47 -16.21 14.13
N PRO A 47 14.76 -15.91 13.90
CA PRO A 47 15.30 -14.61 14.30
C PRO A 47 14.78 -13.47 13.41
N ASN A 48 14.58 -12.30 14.01
CA ASN A 48 14.14 -11.05 13.40
C ASN A 48 12.75 -11.08 12.72
N ASP A 49 11.80 -11.85 13.24
CA ASP A 49 10.43 -11.96 12.72
C ASP A 49 9.39 -11.28 13.64
N ALA A 50 8.13 -11.28 13.19
CA ALA A 50 6.99 -10.79 13.97
C ALA A 50 6.30 -11.91 14.76
N GLY A 51 7.04 -12.98 15.08
CA GLY A 51 6.47 -14.26 15.48
C GLY A 51 5.82 -15.00 14.32
N HIS A 52 5.04 -16.03 14.66
CA HIS A 52 4.41 -16.98 13.74
C HIS A 52 5.37 -17.75 12.84
N ALA A 53 6.69 -17.65 13.06
CA ALA A 53 7.65 -18.43 12.31
C ALA A 53 8.58 -19.28 13.18
N ILE A 54 8.82 -20.53 12.77
CA ILE A 54 9.81 -21.43 13.38
C ILE A 54 10.74 -21.95 12.29
N THR A 55 12.04 -21.77 12.48
CA THR A 55 13.07 -22.34 11.61
C THR A 55 13.39 -23.76 12.06
N VAL A 56 13.22 -24.70 11.14
CA VAL A 56 13.52 -26.12 11.32
C VAL A 56 14.74 -26.48 10.49
N SER A 57 15.75 -27.06 11.13
CA SER A 57 16.98 -27.53 10.48
C SER A 57 17.26 -28.98 10.84
N TRP A 58 17.87 -29.73 9.93
CA TRP A 58 18.22 -31.14 10.13
C TRP A 58 19.53 -31.50 9.43
N GLN A 59 20.06 -32.68 9.72
CA GLN A 59 21.11 -33.31 8.92
C GLN A 59 20.47 -34.22 7.87
N ALA A 60 20.93 -34.06 6.63
CA ALA A 60 20.50 -34.85 5.47
C ALA A 60 20.66 -36.36 5.72
N SER A 61 19.78 -37.15 5.10
CA SER A 61 19.89 -38.61 5.11
C SER A 61 21.20 -39.04 4.43
N PRO A 62 21.94 -40.03 4.98
CA PRO A 62 23.11 -40.62 4.32
C PRO A 62 22.83 -41.17 2.92
N ASP A 63 21.57 -41.50 2.62
CA ASP A 63 21.14 -42.05 1.33
C ASP A 63 20.88 -40.97 0.26
N GLU A 64 21.00 -39.70 0.63
CA GLU A 64 20.96 -38.58 -0.32
C GLU A 64 22.16 -38.62 -1.29
N VAL A 65 23.35 -39.00 -0.80
CA VAL A 65 24.56 -39.18 -1.62
C VAL A 65 24.37 -40.26 -2.69
N LYS A 66 23.51 -41.25 -2.40
CA LYS A 66 23.16 -42.35 -3.31
C LYS A 66 22.04 -41.96 -4.28
N LYS A 67 21.57 -40.71 -4.27
CA LYS A 67 20.47 -40.17 -5.08
C LYS A 67 19.15 -40.94 -4.91
N MET A 68 18.92 -41.46 -3.70
CA MET A 68 17.69 -42.20 -3.36
C MET A 68 16.62 -41.30 -2.72
N ILE A 69 16.97 -40.05 -2.39
CA ILE A 69 16.09 -39.04 -1.78
C ILE A 69 15.71 -37.99 -2.82
N GLU A 70 14.41 -37.72 -2.95
CA GLU A 70 13.86 -36.65 -3.80
C GLU A 70 13.68 -35.35 -3.01
N GLY A 71 13.42 -35.47 -1.71
CA GLY A 71 13.35 -34.32 -0.80
C GLY A 71 12.80 -34.70 0.57
N TYR A 72 12.41 -33.69 1.32
CA TYR A 72 12.01 -33.77 2.72
C TYR A 72 10.64 -33.12 2.90
N GLU A 73 9.69 -33.85 3.50
CA GLU A 73 8.44 -33.26 3.99
C GLU A 73 8.61 -32.84 5.44
N VAL A 74 8.30 -31.58 5.73
CA VAL A 74 8.34 -31.03 7.10
C VAL A 74 6.93 -31.12 7.68
N LEU A 75 6.83 -31.74 8.85
CA LEU A 75 5.59 -32.00 9.55
C LEU A 75 5.61 -31.28 10.90
N ARG A 76 4.47 -30.75 11.35
CA ARG A 76 4.28 -30.05 12.61
C ARG A 76 3.16 -30.69 13.44
N SER A 77 3.32 -30.75 14.74
CA SER A 77 2.29 -31.16 15.71
C SER A 77 2.33 -30.25 16.95
N GLU A 78 1.21 -30.16 17.67
CA GLU A 78 1.12 -29.45 18.96
C GLU A 78 1.57 -30.32 20.13
N THR A 79 1.66 -31.63 19.94
CA THR A 79 2.11 -32.59 20.97
C THR A 79 3.10 -33.61 20.38
N PRO A 80 4.02 -34.18 21.20
CA PRO A 80 5.05 -35.11 20.70
C PRO A 80 4.49 -36.38 20.06
N GLU A 81 3.32 -36.84 20.52
CA GLU A 81 2.64 -38.07 20.08
C GLU A 81 1.34 -37.78 19.30
N GLY A 82 1.13 -36.51 18.94
CA GLY A 82 -0.08 -36.03 18.26
C GLY A 82 -0.12 -36.32 16.77
N GLU A 83 -1.16 -35.79 16.12
CA GLU A 83 -1.28 -35.82 14.67
C GLU A 83 -0.35 -34.77 14.03
N PHE A 84 0.57 -35.25 13.21
CA PHE A 84 1.53 -34.42 12.48
C PHE A 84 0.94 -33.98 11.14
N ILE A 85 0.75 -32.67 10.97
CA ILE A 85 0.29 -32.07 9.71
C ILE A 85 1.47 -31.66 8.85
N LYS A 86 1.35 -31.78 7.53
CA LYS A 86 2.38 -31.31 6.58
C LYS A 86 2.32 -29.80 6.46
N VAL A 87 3.45 -29.15 6.76
CA VAL A 87 3.62 -27.69 6.65
C VAL A 87 4.46 -27.29 5.45
N GLY A 88 5.32 -28.18 4.95
CA GLY A 88 6.19 -27.86 3.82
C GLY A 88 6.85 -29.05 3.13
N TYR A 89 7.46 -28.76 1.99
CA TYR A 89 8.33 -29.69 1.27
C TYR A 89 9.61 -28.96 0.84
N VAL A 90 10.75 -29.60 1.08
CA VAL A 90 12.08 -29.07 0.78
C VAL A 90 12.79 -30.05 -0.17
N PRO A 91 13.23 -29.63 -1.36
CA PRO A 91 13.98 -30.48 -2.27
C PRO A 91 15.31 -30.97 -1.65
N TYR A 92 15.83 -32.09 -2.16
CA TYR A 92 17.17 -32.55 -1.78
C TYR A 92 18.23 -31.45 -2.01
N GLY A 93 19.30 -31.46 -1.20
CA GLY A 93 20.35 -30.44 -1.18
C GLY A 93 20.07 -29.27 -0.21
N PHE A 94 18.84 -29.16 0.32
CA PHE A 94 18.48 -28.19 1.35
C PHE A 94 18.08 -28.90 2.64
N THR A 95 18.52 -28.36 3.76
CA THR A 95 18.35 -28.98 5.10
C THR A 95 17.76 -28.02 6.12
N SER A 96 17.09 -26.97 5.65
CA SER A 96 16.42 -25.95 6.47
C SER A 96 15.08 -25.59 5.86
N PHE A 97 14.10 -25.32 6.70
CA PHE A 97 12.76 -24.86 6.32
C PHE A 97 12.26 -23.84 7.34
N ASP A 98 11.71 -22.73 6.86
CA ASP A 98 11.05 -21.75 7.70
C ASP A 98 9.54 -21.98 7.60
N ASP A 99 8.94 -22.49 8.68
CA ASP A 99 7.49 -22.56 8.80
C ASP A 99 6.98 -21.17 9.19
N GLN A 100 6.42 -20.41 8.24
CA GLN A 100 5.96 -19.03 8.44
C GLN A 100 4.47 -18.92 8.84
N ASP A 101 3.77 -20.06 8.97
CA ASP A 101 2.33 -20.13 9.24
C ASP A 101 2.07 -20.86 10.57
N VAL A 102 2.83 -20.52 11.61
CA VAL A 102 2.62 -21.04 12.97
C VAL A 102 1.41 -20.33 13.59
N PRO A 103 0.33 -21.04 14.00
CA PRO A 103 -0.92 -20.41 14.39
C PRO A 103 -0.83 -19.51 15.63
N ASP A 104 -0.16 -19.98 16.69
CA ASP A 104 -0.15 -19.33 18.00
C ASP A 104 1.27 -19.07 18.51
N ASN A 105 1.59 -17.81 18.82
CA ASN A 105 2.85 -17.44 19.47
C ASN A 105 2.92 -17.96 20.91
N GLY A 106 4.10 -18.38 21.34
CA GLY A 106 4.38 -18.84 22.71
C GLY A 106 3.90 -20.26 23.03
N LYS A 107 3.27 -20.96 22.09
CA LYS A 107 2.84 -22.36 22.22
C LYS A 107 3.96 -23.31 21.79
N ASP A 108 4.05 -24.45 22.46
CA ASP A 108 5.00 -25.52 22.09
C ASP A 108 4.55 -26.25 20.83
N TYR A 109 5.40 -26.26 19.81
CA TYR A 109 5.25 -27.07 18.61
C TYR A 109 6.40 -28.05 18.48
N PHE A 110 6.10 -29.19 17.86
CA PHE A 110 7.02 -30.29 17.63
C PHE A 110 7.10 -30.57 16.13
N TYR A 111 8.30 -30.80 15.64
CA TYR A 111 8.55 -31.02 14.22
C TYR A 111 9.11 -32.40 13.96
N GLN A 112 8.73 -32.96 12.82
CA GLN A 112 9.26 -34.20 12.31
C GLN A 112 9.55 -34.03 10.81
N VAL A 113 10.69 -34.55 10.36
CA VAL A 113 11.09 -34.46 8.96
C VAL A 113 11.02 -35.86 8.34
N LYS A 114 10.26 -35.98 7.27
CA LYS A 114 10.11 -37.23 6.52
C LYS A 114 10.92 -37.16 5.23
N ALA A 115 11.94 -38.02 5.12
CA ALA A 115 12.65 -38.21 3.86
C ALA A 115 11.75 -38.99 2.88
N VAL A 116 11.65 -38.49 1.65
CA VAL A 116 10.83 -39.08 0.59
C VAL A 116 11.75 -39.50 -0.56
N GLY A 117 11.75 -40.80 -0.86
CA GLY A 117 12.33 -41.38 -2.07
C GLY A 117 11.24 -41.84 -3.05
N ARG A 118 11.65 -42.47 -4.16
CA ARG A 118 10.74 -42.92 -5.24
C ARG A 118 9.63 -43.87 -4.77
N GLU A 119 9.95 -44.78 -3.87
CA GLU A 119 9.01 -45.77 -3.33
C GLU A 119 9.18 -45.99 -1.82
N SER A 120 10.10 -45.27 -1.18
CA SER A 120 10.45 -45.42 0.24
C SER A 120 10.31 -44.10 0.99
N GLN A 121 9.97 -44.19 2.27
CA GLN A 121 9.85 -43.05 3.17
C GLN A 121 10.47 -43.40 4.51
N ALA A 122 11.13 -42.42 5.14
CA ALA A 122 11.68 -42.59 6.48
C ALA A 122 11.47 -41.34 7.33
N TYR A 123 10.99 -41.54 8.54
CA TYR A 123 10.67 -40.47 9.48
C TYR A 123 11.83 -40.24 10.43
N SER A 124 12.13 -38.97 10.68
CA SER A 124 13.07 -38.58 11.71
C SER A 124 12.52 -38.79 13.11
N LEU A 125 13.38 -38.62 14.13
CA LEU A 125 12.91 -38.38 15.49
C LEU A 125 12.14 -37.04 15.56
N VAL A 126 11.25 -36.92 16.54
CA VAL A 126 10.56 -35.67 16.84
C VAL A 126 11.55 -34.68 17.44
N SER A 127 11.48 -33.42 17.03
CA SER A 127 12.33 -32.34 17.57
C SER A 127 12.02 -32.07 19.05
N VAL A 128 12.92 -31.34 19.72
CA VAL A 128 12.56 -30.64 20.96
C VAL A 128 11.45 -29.62 20.68
N SER A 129 10.71 -29.21 21.71
CA SER A 129 9.67 -28.20 21.52
C SER A 129 10.29 -26.86 21.10
N ALA A 130 9.63 -26.21 20.15
CA ALA A 130 9.95 -24.86 19.71
C ALA A 130 8.72 -23.98 19.87
N ARG A 131 8.95 -22.70 20.21
CA ARG A 131 7.90 -21.70 20.36
C ARG A 131 8.26 -20.52 19.47
N SER A 132 7.32 -20.04 18.68
CA SER A 132 7.49 -18.75 18.02
C SER A 132 7.29 -17.62 19.01
N ALA A 133 8.08 -16.55 18.91
CA ALA A 133 7.94 -15.38 19.77
C ALA A 133 8.04 -14.09 18.95
N GLU A 134 7.23 -13.10 19.32
CA GLU A 134 7.30 -11.80 18.68
C GLU A 134 8.56 -11.06 19.11
N GLN A 135 9.37 -10.64 18.15
CA GLN A 135 10.57 -9.88 18.41
C GLN A 135 10.31 -8.40 18.15
N TRP A 136 10.53 -7.57 19.17
CA TRP A 136 10.28 -6.12 19.11
C TRP A 136 11.22 -5.39 18.14
N PHE A 137 12.36 -5.98 17.82
CA PHE A 137 13.39 -5.33 17.01
C PHE A 137 13.98 -6.28 15.98
N ASN A 138 13.82 -5.91 14.71
CA ASN A 138 14.46 -6.59 13.58
C ASN A 138 15.82 -5.92 13.30
N THR A 139 16.89 -6.63 13.63
CA THR A 139 18.29 -6.19 13.44
C THR A 139 18.64 -5.99 11.97
N MET A 140 17.98 -6.70 11.05
CA MET A 140 18.17 -6.56 9.61
C MET A 140 17.63 -5.21 9.08
N ARG A 141 16.78 -4.53 9.85
CA ARG A 141 16.18 -3.22 9.50
C ARG A 141 16.89 -2.03 10.16
N ILE A 142 18.08 -2.22 10.73
CA ILE A 142 18.88 -1.12 11.30
C ILE A 142 19.19 -0.03 10.26
N ASN A 143 19.47 -0.43 9.01
CA ASN A 143 19.67 0.49 7.89
C ASN A 143 18.45 1.42 7.67
N ALA A 144 17.24 0.87 7.72
CA ALA A 144 16.00 1.62 7.60
C ALA A 144 15.80 2.58 8.79
N LEU A 145 16.11 2.13 10.01
CA LEU A 145 16.06 2.98 11.20
C LEU A 145 17.02 4.18 11.09
N ILE A 146 18.26 3.95 10.69
CA ILE A 146 19.25 5.02 10.47
C ILE A 146 18.73 5.99 9.40
N GLY A 147 18.19 5.47 8.29
CA GLY A 147 17.58 6.27 7.24
C GLY A 147 16.42 7.15 7.75
N CYS A 148 15.52 6.59 8.55
CA CYS A 148 14.40 7.31 9.17
C CYS A 148 14.87 8.42 10.12
N ILE A 149 15.89 8.15 10.93
CA ILE A 149 16.47 9.16 11.84
C ILE A 149 17.10 10.31 11.04
N LEU A 150 17.90 9.99 10.02
CA LEU A 150 18.53 11.00 9.16
C LEU A 150 17.49 11.83 8.42
N PHE A 151 16.46 11.19 7.84
CA PHE A 151 15.35 11.88 7.19
C PHE A 151 14.64 12.84 8.14
N THR A 152 14.28 12.36 9.34
CA THR A 152 13.61 13.16 10.36
C THR A 152 14.47 14.34 10.79
N LEU A 153 15.78 14.12 11.00
CA LEU A 153 16.72 15.16 11.37
C LEU A 153 16.83 16.25 10.29
N ILE A 154 16.94 15.86 9.01
CA ILE A 154 16.98 16.80 7.89
C ILE A 154 15.71 17.65 7.86
N VAL A 155 14.54 17.03 7.95
CA VAL A 155 13.24 17.73 7.95
C VAL A 155 13.14 18.71 9.13
N VAL A 156 13.46 18.27 10.35
CA VAL A 156 13.41 19.13 11.55
C VAL A 156 14.37 20.32 11.43
N ILE A 157 15.58 20.13 10.89
CA ILE A 157 16.55 21.21 10.66
C ILE A 157 15.97 22.24 9.69
N PHE A 158 15.36 21.82 8.58
CA PHE A 158 14.78 22.74 7.60
C PHE A 158 13.53 23.46 8.11
N ILE A 159 12.68 22.78 8.90
CA ILE A 159 11.56 23.43 9.60
C ILE A 159 12.07 24.49 10.58
N GLY A 160 13.11 24.17 11.38
CA GLY A 160 13.73 25.12 12.29
C GLY A 160 14.30 26.36 11.57
N ARG A 161 14.99 26.14 10.45
CA ARG A 161 15.49 27.23 9.59
C ARG A 161 14.37 28.10 9.02
N ALA A 162 13.31 27.49 8.50
CA ALA A 162 12.16 28.22 7.98
C ALA A 162 11.50 29.08 9.07
N LYS A 163 11.28 28.50 10.27
CA LYS A 163 10.69 29.21 11.41
C LYS A 163 11.58 30.36 11.92
N SER A 164 12.91 30.27 11.75
CA SER A 164 13.85 31.34 12.13
C SER A 164 13.85 32.55 11.17
N GLY A 165 13.01 32.56 10.14
CA GLY A 165 12.91 33.65 9.17
C GLY A 165 13.93 33.57 8.03
N GLN A 166 14.69 32.48 7.92
CA GLN A 166 15.54 32.26 6.75
C GLN A 166 14.65 31.99 5.54
N SER A 167 14.80 32.81 4.49
CA SER A 167 14.11 32.59 3.22
C SER A 167 14.65 31.31 2.56
N LEU A 168 13.86 30.24 2.57
CA LEU A 168 14.19 29.01 1.86
C LEU A 168 13.80 29.18 0.39
N PHE A 169 14.79 29.07 -0.52
CA PHE A 169 14.51 29.07 -1.94
C PHE A 169 13.79 27.78 -2.36
N ILE A 170 12.62 27.94 -2.98
CA ILE A 170 11.81 26.87 -3.56
C ILE A 170 11.68 27.13 -5.06
N ARG A 171 11.79 26.06 -5.86
CA ARG A 171 11.58 26.14 -7.31
C ARG A 171 10.16 26.66 -7.58
N ARG A 172 10.02 27.62 -8.48
CA ARG A 172 8.70 28.08 -8.93
C ARG A 172 7.95 26.94 -9.62
N ILE A 173 6.71 26.74 -9.22
CA ILE A 173 5.80 25.79 -9.84
C ILE A 173 4.95 26.59 -10.84
N ALA A 174 5.06 26.25 -12.14
CA ALA A 174 4.50 27.06 -13.22
C ALA A 174 2.98 27.26 -13.07
N GLY A 175 2.24 26.18 -12.79
CA GLY A 175 0.79 26.25 -12.60
C GLY A 175 0.32 27.03 -11.38
N LEU A 176 1.22 27.35 -10.45
CA LEU A 176 0.88 28.02 -9.21
C LEU A 176 1.10 29.53 -9.25
N ALA A 177 2.07 29.99 -10.05
CA ALA A 177 2.20 31.40 -10.40
C ALA A 177 1.01 31.89 -11.23
N ALA A 178 0.36 30.98 -11.97
CA ALA A 178 -0.84 31.26 -12.75
C ALA A 178 -2.10 31.47 -11.90
N VAL A 179 -2.12 31.11 -10.61
CA VAL A 179 -3.31 31.29 -9.75
C VAL A 179 -3.67 32.76 -9.59
N GLU A 180 -2.70 33.62 -9.27
CA GLU A 180 -2.96 35.06 -9.10
C GLU A 180 -3.42 35.70 -10.42
N GLU A 181 -2.79 35.33 -11.53
CA GLU A 181 -3.17 35.79 -12.87
C GLU A 181 -4.58 35.33 -13.25
N ALA A 182 -4.91 34.06 -12.99
CA ALA A 182 -6.20 33.47 -13.29
C ALA A 182 -7.33 34.12 -12.49
N VAL A 183 -7.11 34.35 -11.19
CA VAL A 183 -8.08 35.06 -10.34
C VAL A 183 -8.25 36.51 -10.80
N GLY A 184 -7.15 37.21 -11.07
CA GLY A 184 -7.19 38.58 -11.60
C GLY A 184 -7.98 38.67 -12.90
N ARG A 185 -7.74 37.76 -13.86
CA ARG A 185 -8.47 37.71 -15.13
C ARG A 185 -9.95 37.39 -14.94
N ALA A 186 -10.28 36.45 -14.06
CA ALA A 186 -11.68 36.11 -13.77
C ALA A 186 -12.44 37.32 -13.21
N THR A 187 -11.81 38.09 -12.31
CA THR A 187 -12.35 39.35 -11.79
C THR A 187 -12.52 40.39 -12.89
N GLU A 188 -11.50 40.61 -13.74
CA GLU A 188 -11.56 41.56 -14.86
C GLU A 188 -12.68 41.22 -15.86
N MET A 189 -12.93 39.92 -16.09
CA MET A 189 -13.99 39.45 -16.99
C MET A 189 -15.38 39.39 -16.33
N GLY A 190 -15.48 39.53 -15.01
CA GLY A 190 -16.72 39.34 -14.25
C GLY A 190 -17.31 37.93 -14.40
N ARG A 191 -16.46 36.92 -14.64
CA ARG A 191 -16.84 35.52 -14.88
C ARG A 191 -16.40 34.65 -13.70
N PRO A 192 -17.13 33.57 -13.38
CA PRO A 192 -16.79 32.74 -12.23
C PRO A 192 -15.48 31.96 -12.42
N ILE A 193 -14.92 31.52 -11.30
CA ILE A 193 -13.92 30.46 -11.25
C ILE A 193 -14.63 29.15 -10.90
N LEU A 194 -14.36 28.10 -11.69
CA LEU A 194 -14.80 26.75 -11.39
C LEU A 194 -13.67 25.97 -10.73
N TYR A 195 -13.93 25.32 -9.61
CA TYR A 195 -12.96 24.51 -8.88
C TYR A 195 -13.50 23.11 -8.62
N VAL A 196 -12.82 22.08 -9.14
CA VAL A 196 -13.19 20.68 -8.94
C VAL A 196 -12.13 20.02 -8.06
N PRO A 197 -12.45 19.63 -6.81
CA PRO A 197 -11.51 19.02 -5.87
C PRO A 197 -11.36 17.50 -6.10
N GLY A 198 -11.21 17.09 -7.35
CA GLY A 198 -11.15 15.68 -7.75
C GLY A 198 -12.47 14.94 -7.53
N LEU A 199 -12.47 13.66 -7.86
CA LEU A 199 -13.65 12.78 -7.77
C LEU A 199 -13.46 11.66 -6.74
N SER A 200 -12.32 11.61 -6.06
CA SER A 200 -11.99 10.61 -5.03
C SER A 200 -12.55 11.03 -3.66
N SER A 201 -12.46 10.12 -2.69
CA SER A 201 -12.92 10.38 -1.32
C SER A 201 -11.89 11.16 -0.52
N ILE A 202 -12.27 11.58 0.68
CA ILE A 202 -11.37 12.28 1.62
C ILE A 202 -10.18 11.44 2.10
N SER A 203 -10.24 10.11 1.95
CA SER A 203 -9.12 9.23 2.32
C SER A 203 -7.96 9.31 1.33
N ASP A 204 -8.19 9.87 0.16
CA ASP A 204 -7.17 10.07 -0.86
C ASP A 204 -6.34 11.32 -0.55
N VAL A 205 -5.02 11.16 -0.53
CA VAL A 205 -4.08 12.22 -0.20
C VAL A 205 -4.17 13.35 -1.23
N ALA A 206 -4.44 13.03 -2.50
CA ALA A 206 -4.61 14.02 -3.57
C ALA A 206 -5.83 14.92 -3.33
N THR A 207 -6.94 14.36 -2.81
CA THR A 207 -8.15 15.11 -2.43
C THR A 207 -7.84 16.07 -1.29
N ILE A 208 -7.09 15.63 -0.28
CA ILE A 208 -6.67 16.51 0.83
C ILE A 208 -5.80 17.66 0.31
N ALA A 209 -4.87 17.38 -0.60
CA ALA A 209 -4.05 18.42 -1.23
C ALA A 209 -4.90 19.41 -2.03
N ALA A 210 -5.88 18.91 -2.81
CA ALA A 210 -6.82 19.74 -3.55
C ALA A 210 -7.66 20.64 -2.64
N LEU A 211 -8.12 20.15 -1.49
CA LEU A 211 -8.87 20.97 -0.54
C LEU A 211 -8.01 22.07 0.11
N ASN A 212 -6.73 21.79 0.38
CA ASN A 212 -5.81 22.82 0.87
C ASN A 212 -5.55 23.92 -0.18
N ILE A 213 -5.46 23.56 -1.46
CA ILE A 213 -5.34 24.52 -2.56
C ILE A 213 -6.65 25.33 -2.70
N LEU A 214 -7.81 24.68 -2.57
CA LEU A 214 -9.12 25.34 -2.60
C LEU A 214 -9.19 26.45 -1.55
N GLY A 215 -8.73 26.22 -0.32
CA GLY A 215 -8.70 27.25 0.72
C GLY A 215 -7.91 28.50 0.31
N GLN A 216 -6.79 28.32 -0.40
CA GLN A 216 -5.98 29.44 -0.88
C GLN A 216 -6.63 30.16 -2.08
N VAL A 217 -7.25 29.41 -2.99
CA VAL A 217 -8.04 29.98 -4.09
C VAL A 217 -9.22 30.77 -3.52
N ALA A 218 -9.95 30.23 -2.54
CA ALA A 218 -11.07 30.88 -1.87
C ALA A 218 -10.67 32.18 -1.18
N LYS A 219 -9.51 32.23 -0.51
CA LYS A 219 -8.97 33.49 0.04
C LYS A 219 -8.77 34.54 -1.05
N LYS A 220 -8.23 34.14 -2.21
CA LYS A 220 -7.98 35.05 -3.33
C LYS A 220 -9.27 35.48 -4.02
N THR A 221 -10.22 34.58 -4.27
CA THR A 221 -11.53 34.98 -4.82
C THR A 221 -12.26 35.90 -3.87
N ALA A 222 -12.15 35.68 -2.57
CA ALA A 222 -12.72 36.57 -1.57
C ALA A 222 -11.98 37.92 -1.52
N GLU A 223 -10.66 38.00 -1.73
CA GLU A 223 -9.91 39.26 -1.80
C GLU A 223 -10.33 40.11 -3.02
N TYR A 224 -10.53 39.47 -4.18
CA TYR A 224 -10.83 40.12 -5.45
C TYR A 224 -12.31 40.19 -5.81
N ASP A 225 -13.21 39.73 -4.94
CA ASP A 225 -14.65 39.67 -5.18
C ASP A 225 -15.05 38.86 -6.42
N THR A 226 -14.37 37.73 -6.64
CA THR A 226 -14.60 36.84 -7.77
C THR A 226 -15.61 35.74 -7.40
N PRO A 227 -16.64 35.48 -8.24
CA PRO A 227 -17.53 34.34 -8.01
C PRO A 227 -16.78 33.00 -8.07
N LEU A 228 -17.06 32.10 -7.14
CA LEU A 228 -16.47 30.78 -7.03
C LEU A 228 -17.56 29.70 -7.13
N LEU A 229 -17.33 28.67 -7.95
CA LEU A 229 -18.20 27.51 -8.11
C LEU A 229 -17.40 26.24 -7.79
N VAL A 230 -17.85 25.45 -6.82
CA VAL A 230 -17.16 24.26 -6.32
C VAL A 230 -18.13 23.06 -6.33
N PRO A 231 -18.38 22.44 -7.50
CA PRO A 231 -19.16 21.23 -7.56
C PRO A 231 -18.37 20.06 -6.94
N ASN A 232 -19.07 19.24 -6.15
CA ASN A 232 -18.49 18.08 -5.46
C ASN A 232 -19.24 16.79 -5.81
N ARG A 233 -18.48 15.70 -6.00
CA ARG A 233 -19.01 14.34 -6.24
C ARG A 233 -19.21 13.56 -4.95
N ASP A 234 -18.29 13.72 -3.99
CA ASP A 234 -18.32 12.98 -2.73
C ASP A 234 -19.01 13.83 -1.64
N PRO A 235 -20.00 13.29 -0.90
CA PRO A 235 -20.72 14.06 0.14
C PRO A 235 -19.85 14.50 1.32
N VAL A 236 -18.81 13.74 1.65
CA VAL A 236 -17.88 14.08 2.73
C VAL A 236 -16.95 15.19 2.26
N VAL A 237 -16.39 15.07 1.05
CA VAL A 237 -15.58 16.13 0.43
C VAL A 237 -16.38 17.42 0.28
N PHE A 238 -17.65 17.34 -0.12
CA PHE A 238 -18.57 18.49 -0.17
C PHE A 238 -18.63 19.23 1.18
N THR A 239 -18.87 18.49 2.28
CA THR A 239 -19.01 19.07 3.62
C THR A 239 -17.71 19.74 4.07
N VAL A 240 -16.56 19.10 3.80
CA VAL A 240 -15.24 19.64 4.14
C VAL A 240 -14.90 20.87 3.28
N ALA A 241 -15.15 20.80 1.98
CA ALA A 241 -14.94 21.91 1.05
C ALA A 241 -15.75 23.14 1.46
N GLN A 242 -17.00 22.94 1.89
CA GLN A 242 -17.87 24.01 2.32
C GLN A 242 -17.29 24.74 3.56
N GLU A 243 -16.82 23.99 4.55
CA GLU A 243 -16.22 24.59 5.75
C GLU A 243 -14.88 25.26 5.45
N ILE A 244 -14.05 24.70 4.56
CA ILE A 244 -12.80 25.32 4.11
C ILE A 244 -13.05 26.65 3.40
N VAL A 245 -14.01 26.71 2.48
CA VAL A 245 -14.33 27.95 1.75
C VAL A 245 -14.88 29.00 2.72
N LYS A 246 -15.78 28.60 3.63
CA LYS A 246 -16.31 29.51 4.66
C LYS A 246 -15.20 30.06 5.55
N GLU A 247 -14.30 29.22 6.04
CA GLU A 247 -13.20 29.65 6.90
C GLU A 247 -12.20 30.53 6.15
N ALA A 248 -11.91 30.23 4.88
CA ALA A 248 -11.08 31.07 4.03
C ALA A 248 -11.63 32.50 3.91
N TYR A 249 -12.95 32.66 3.76
CA TYR A 249 -13.60 33.98 3.71
C TYR A 249 -13.59 34.68 5.09
N ASN A 250 -13.75 33.93 6.18
CA ASN A 250 -13.63 34.47 7.55
C ASN A 250 -12.23 34.99 7.85
N GLU A 251 -11.19 34.22 7.50
CA GLU A 251 -9.79 34.56 7.78
C GLU A 251 -9.34 35.86 7.10
N ILE A 252 -9.84 36.15 5.90
CA ILE A 252 -9.56 37.41 5.20
C ILE A 252 -10.47 38.58 5.64
N GLY A 253 -11.38 38.33 6.59
CA GLY A 253 -12.29 39.34 7.12
C GLY A 253 -13.45 39.72 6.20
N ARG A 254 -13.83 38.87 5.23
CA ARG A 254 -15.01 39.07 4.36
C ARG A 254 -16.06 37.94 4.48
N PRO A 255 -16.61 37.68 5.68
CA PRO A 255 -17.67 36.70 5.86
C PRO A 255 -18.96 37.08 5.13
N ASP A 256 -19.17 38.37 4.85
CA ASP A 256 -20.32 38.92 4.12
C ASP A 256 -20.32 38.56 2.63
N ALA A 257 -19.14 38.33 2.05
CA ALA A 257 -19.00 37.91 0.65
C ALA A 257 -19.14 36.39 0.46
N TYR A 258 -19.24 35.61 1.53
CA TYR A 258 -19.38 34.17 1.45
C TYR A 258 -20.76 33.79 0.92
N ASN A 259 -20.79 33.09 -0.21
CA ASN A 259 -22.01 32.50 -0.76
C ASN A 259 -22.09 31.02 -0.37
N HIS A 260 -23.11 30.65 0.41
CA HIS A 260 -23.34 29.26 0.82
C HIS A 260 -23.58 28.31 -0.37
N ASP A 261 -24.10 28.83 -1.49
CA ASP A 261 -24.39 28.05 -2.69
C ASP A 261 -23.17 27.96 -3.64
N SER A 262 -22.03 28.55 -3.27
CA SER A 262 -20.78 28.44 -4.04
C SER A 262 -20.23 27.01 -4.04
N VAL A 263 -20.45 26.26 -2.97
CA VAL A 263 -20.03 24.86 -2.82
C VAL A 263 -21.28 23.99 -2.79
N PHE A 264 -21.36 22.99 -3.66
CA PHE A 264 -22.56 22.17 -3.78
C PHE A 264 -22.24 20.74 -4.22
N TYR A 265 -23.08 19.81 -3.78
CA TYR A 265 -23.05 18.42 -4.21
C TYR A 265 -23.84 18.24 -5.50
N LEU A 266 -23.25 17.55 -6.49
CA LEU A 266 -23.89 17.35 -7.80
C LEU A 266 -24.53 15.95 -7.91
N THR A 267 -23.71 14.90 -7.79
CA THR A 267 -24.08 13.49 -7.91
C THR A 267 -22.86 12.64 -7.57
N ASP A 268 -23.08 11.40 -7.13
CA ASP A 268 -22.05 10.38 -6.89
C ASP A 268 -21.67 9.59 -8.16
N SER A 269 -22.46 9.69 -9.23
CA SER A 269 -22.15 9.06 -10.50
C SER A 269 -21.00 9.78 -11.19
N GLN A 270 -19.91 9.07 -11.51
CA GLN A 270 -18.69 9.66 -12.09
C GLN A 270 -18.96 10.41 -13.41
N MET A 271 -19.63 9.76 -14.37
CA MET A 271 -19.96 10.39 -15.66
C MET A 271 -21.14 11.35 -15.56
N GLY A 272 -22.05 11.13 -14.60
CA GLY A 272 -23.09 12.10 -14.28
C GLY A 272 -22.50 13.40 -13.75
N PHE A 273 -21.47 13.31 -12.90
CA PHE A 273 -20.73 14.44 -12.38
C PHE A 273 -20.01 15.18 -13.50
N ALA A 274 -19.25 14.46 -14.34
CA ALA A 274 -18.56 15.03 -15.50
C ALA A 274 -19.52 15.81 -16.41
N SER A 275 -20.62 15.17 -16.83
CA SER A 275 -21.64 15.80 -17.69
C SER A 275 -22.30 17.01 -17.04
N GLY A 276 -22.50 16.96 -15.72
CA GLY A 276 -23.06 18.08 -14.96
C GLY A 276 -22.10 19.27 -14.89
N VAL A 277 -20.81 19.01 -14.68
CA VAL A 277 -19.75 20.04 -14.69
C VAL A 277 -19.54 20.60 -16.10
N ASP A 278 -19.58 19.78 -17.14
CA ASP A 278 -19.57 20.24 -18.54
C ASP A 278 -20.75 21.18 -18.82
N GLY A 279 -21.94 20.83 -18.34
CA GLY A 279 -23.11 21.69 -18.42
C GLY A 279 -22.94 23.02 -17.69
N ILE A 280 -22.25 23.05 -16.55
CA ILE A 280 -21.89 24.28 -15.83
C ILE A 280 -20.94 25.12 -16.68
N MET A 281 -19.87 24.51 -17.23
CA MET A 281 -18.91 25.20 -18.09
C MET A 281 -19.60 25.83 -19.32
N ALA A 282 -20.52 25.10 -19.96
CA ALA A 282 -21.23 25.59 -21.13
C ALA A 282 -22.17 26.78 -20.83
N ARG A 283 -22.82 26.79 -19.65
CA ARG A 283 -23.79 27.84 -19.27
C ARG A 283 -23.13 29.05 -18.62
N GLU A 284 -22.37 28.81 -17.56
CA GLU A 284 -21.76 29.86 -16.73
C GLU A 284 -20.51 30.43 -17.39
N LYS A 285 -19.89 29.65 -18.28
CA LYS A 285 -18.64 30.00 -18.96
C LYS A 285 -17.63 30.54 -17.94
N PRO A 286 -17.07 29.73 -17.03
CA PRO A 286 -16.03 30.19 -16.12
C PRO A 286 -14.86 30.82 -16.88
N ALA A 287 -14.20 31.83 -16.31
CA ALA A 287 -12.96 32.36 -16.89
C ALA A 287 -11.77 31.45 -16.63
N THR A 288 -11.79 30.73 -15.51
CA THR A 288 -10.76 29.76 -15.11
C THR A 288 -11.40 28.50 -14.56
N ASN A 289 -10.85 27.35 -14.94
CA ASN A 289 -11.14 26.05 -14.36
C ASN A 289 -9.93 25.51 -13.59
N PHE A 290 -10.15 25.10 -12.36
CA PHE A 290 -9.20 24.37 -11.54
C PHE A 290 -9.62 22.91 -11.43
N PHE A 291 -8.75 21.99 -11.86
CA PHE A 291 -8.95 20.55 -11.73
C PHE A 291 -7.87 19.97 -10.83
N MET A 292 -8.15 19.89 -9.52
CA MET A 292 -7.13 19.53 -8.52
C MET A 292 -7.53 18.24 -7.81
N GLY A 293 -6.64 17.24 -7.78
CA GLY A 293 -6.84 15.99 -7.07
C GLY A 293 -6.83 14.76 -7.98
N MET A 294 -7.54 13.72 -7.55
CA MET A 294 -7.64 12.47 -8.29
C MET A 294 -8.85 12.48 -9.23
N PHE A 295 -8.61 12.20 -10.51
CA PHE A 295 -9.61 12.05 -11.56
C PHE A 295 -9.54 10.63 -12.14
N TRP A 296 -10.24 10.38 -13.24
CA TRP A 296 -10.13 9.17 -14.07
C TRP A 296 -10.30 9.56 -15.54
N ALA A 297 -11.11 8.81 -16.30
CA ALA A 297 -11.32 9.01 -17.73
C ALA A 297 -12.00 10.35 -18.07
N GLU A 298 -12.77 10.91 -17.13
CA GLU A 298 -13.44 12.21 -17.29
C GLU A 298 -12.49 13.40 -17.30
N SER A 299 -11.23 13.24 -16.86
CA SER A 299 -10.24 14.32 -16.88
C SER A 299 -10.09 14.96 -18.26
N LEU A 300 -10.02 14.15 -19.32
CA LEU A 300 -9.93 14.65 -20.69
C LEU A 300 -11.23 15.32 -21.15
N ILE A 301 -12.39 14.78 -20.75
CA ILE A 301 -13.69 15.34 -21.11
C ILE A 301 -13.84 16.73 -20.49
N LEU A 302 -13.58 16.85 -19.19
CA LEU A 302 -13.64 18.12 -18.46
C LEU A 302 -12.66 19.14 -19.04
N ALA A 303 -11.43 18.71 -19.32
CA ALA A 303 -10.40 19.59 -19.86
C ALA A 303 -10.73 20.05 -21.29
N GLU A 304 -11.20 19.17 -22.18
CA GLU A 304 -11.54 19.57 -23.55
C GLU A 304 -12.74 20.54 -23.54
N THR A 305 -13.78 20.26 -22.75
CA THR A 305 -14.94 21.15 -22.61
C THR A 305 -14.51 22.54 -22.10
N GLY A 306 -13.64 22.58 -21.07
CA GLY A 306 -13.17 23.85 -20.55
C GLY A 306 -12.34 24.65 -21.55
N ALA A 307 -11.49 23.97 -22.34
CA ALA A 307 -10.74 24.58 -23.44
C ALA A 307 -11.68 25.14 -24.53
N GLU A 308 -12.73 24.39 -24.88
CA GLU A 308 -13.74 24.81 -25.87
C GLU A 308 -14.48 26.09 -25.40
N THR A 309 -14.74 26.24 -24.10
CA THR A 309 -15.35 27.46 -23.53
C THR A 309 -14.38 28.65 -23.41
N GLY A 310 -13.10 28.45 -23.73
CA GLY A 310 -12.05 29.45 -23.66
C GLY A 310 -11.62 29.82 -22.24
N ALA A 311 -11.85 28.92 -21.27
CA ALA A 311 -11.38 29.10 -19.89
C ALA A 311 -9.88 28.77 -19.80
N ILE A 312 -9.15 29.49 -18.94
CA ILE A 312 -7.80 29.10 -18.54
C ILE A 312 -7.92 27.87 -17.67
N GLN A 313 -7.10 26.86 -17.91
CA GLN A 313 -7.19 25.60 -17.19
C GLN A 313 -5.92 25.31 -16.43
N ILE A 314 -6.07 25.14 -15.11
CA ILE A 314 -5.00 24.78 -14.20
C ILE A 314 -5.38 23.45 -13.55
N ALA A 315 -4.67 22.40 -13.95
CA ALA A 315 -4.88 21.05 -13.43
C ALA A 315 -3.76 20.63 -12.48
N GLY A 316 -4.02 19.66 -11.61
CA GLY A 316 -3.03 19.07 -10.74
C GLY A 316 -3.46 17.68 -10.26
N THR A 317 -2.64 16.68 -10.53
CA THR A 317 -2.90 15.29 -10.14
C THR A 317 -1.59 14.54 -9.90
N ASP A 318 -1.63 13.50 -9.08
CA ASP A 318 -0.53 12.56 -8.89
C ASP A 318 -0.72 11.23 -9.62
N ALA A 319 -1.84 11.07 -10.33
CA ALA A 319 -2.15 9.87 -11.07
C ALA A 319 -1.44 9.83 -12.43
N ILE A 320 -0.55 8.84 -12.57
CA ILE A 320 0.28 8.62 -13.76
C ILE A 320 -0.56 8.51 -15.04
N HIS A 321 -1.75 7.90 -14.97
CA HIS A 321 -2.61 7.68 -16.14
C HIS A 321 -3.39 8.92 -16.59
N GLN A 322 -3.57 9.93 -15.74
CA GLN A 322 -4.35 11.15 -16.06
C GLN A 322 -3.47 12.32 -16.47
N LEU A 323 -2.23 12.35 -15.98
CA LEU A 323 -1.25 13.39 -16.32
C LEU A 323 -1.16 13.67 -17.82
N PRO A 324 -1.13 12.67 -18.73
CA PRO A 324 -1.10 12.94 -20.16
C PRO A 324 -2.29 13.79 -20.64
N PHE A 325 -3.50 13.54 -20.13
CA PHE A 325 -4.71 14.25 -20.55
C PHE A 325 -4.65 15.72 -20.14
N PHE A 326 -4.31 16.00 -18.88
CA PHE A 326 -4.20 17.38 -18.40
C PHE A 326 -3.02 18.13 -19.04
N ILE A 327 -1.87 17.47 -19.22
CA ILE A 327 -0.72 18.09 -19.90
C ILE A 327 -1.08 18.51 -21.33
N THR A 328 -1.92 17.75 -22.03
CA THR A 328 -2.30 18.07 -23.41
C THR A 328 -3.44 19.06 -23.52
N ALA A 329 -4.37 19.09 -22.56
CA ALA A 329 -5.62 19.85 -22.68
C ALA A 329 -5.69 21.10 -21.76
N CYS A 330 -4.78 21.24 -20.80
CA CYS A 330 -4.74 22.39 -19.88
C CYS A 330 -3.53 23.30 -20.12
N ASP A 331 -3.67 24.59 -19.82
CA ASP A 331 -2.58 25.57 -19.93
C ASP A 331 -1.45 25.27 -18.94
N TYR A 332 -1.81 24.81 -17.74
CA TYR A 332 -0.87 24.43 -16.70
C TYR A 332 -1.27 23.14 -16.02
N THR A 333 -0.30 22.26 -15.78
CA THR A 333 -0.50 21.01 -15.04
C THR A 333 0.54 20.84 -13.95
N LEU A 334 0.09 20.66 -12.71
CA LEU A 334 0.92 20.25 -11.57
C LEU A 334 1.13 18.75 -11.63
N ILE A 335 2.40 18.32 -11.63
CA ILE A 335 2.76 16.91 -11.82
C ILE A 335 3.15 16.28 -10.48
N GLY A 336 2.37 15.30 -10.00
CA GLY A 336 2.76 14.46 -8.88
C GLY A 336 3.04 15.26 -7.61
N GLU A 337 4.30 15.30 -7.20
CA GLU A 337 4.75 16.02 -6.01
C GLU A 337 4.44 17.52 -6.02
N GLU A 338 4.25 18.13 -7.20
CA GLU A 338 3.88 19.53 -7.31
C GLU A 338 2.49 19.82 -6.74
N LEU A 339 1.55 18.86 -6.82
CA LEU A 339 0.23 18.98 -6.20
C LEU A 339 0.35 19.10 -4.67
N TYR A 340 1.19 18.27 -4.06
CA TYR A 340 1.43 18.25 -2.62
C TYR A 340 2.24 19.46 -2.13
N ALA A 341 3.12 19.99 -2.98
CA ALA A 341 3.91 21.19 -2.70
C ALA A 341 3.11 22.49 -2.86
N ALA A 342 1.99 22.47 -3.59
CA ALA A 342 1.27 23.68 -3.97
C ALA A 342 0.70 24.46 -2.77
N SER A 343 0.18 23.76 -1.76
CA SER A 343 -0.32 24.42 -0.54
C SER A 343 0.79 25.18 0.19
N ALA A 344 1.96 24.57 0.33
CA ALA A 344 3.14 25.18 0.97
C ALA A 344 3.56 26.47 0.26
N TYR A 345 3.52 26.46 -1.07
CA TYR A 345 3.93 27.60 -1.89
C TYR A 345 2.90 28.73 -1.87
N LEU A 346 1.59 28.42 -1.88
CA LEU A 346 0.53 29.43 -1.81
C LEU A 346 0.44 30.07 -0.41
N SER A 347 0.42 29.27 0.66
CA SER A 347 0.27 29.78 2.02
C SER A 347 1.53 30.45 2.57
N LYS A 348 2.69 30.11 2.00
CA LYS A 348 4.03 30.53 2.48
C LYS A 348 4.26 30.20 3.96
N GLU A 349 3.59 29.17 4.47
CA GLU A 349 3.72 28.76 5.87
C GLU A 349 5.09 28.13 6.15
N PRO A 350 5.87 28.64 7.12
CA PRO A 350 7.23 28.17 7.39
C PRO A 350 7.34 26.66 7.63
N MET A 351 6.32 26.06 8.26
CA MET A 351 6.31 24.61 8.53
C MET A 351 6.22 23.80 7.23
N LEU A 352 5.30 24.16 6.34
CA LEU A 352 5.12 23.47 5.05
C LEU A 352 6.33 23.68 4.14
N LEU A 353 6.85 24.92 4.07
CA LEU A 353 8.05 25.25 3.31
C LEU A 353 9.28 24.47 3.79
N GLY A 354 9.47 24.37 5.11
CA GLY A 354 10.57 23.64 5.73
C GLY A 354 10.49 22.14 5.46
N THR A 355 9.29 21.55 5.57
CA THR A 355 9.06 20.14 5.25
C THR A 355 9.37 19.84 3.78
N LEU A 356 8.86 20.66 2.86
CA LEU A 356 9.11 20.52 1.43
C LEU A 356 10.61 20.55 1.13
N LYS A 357 11.34 21.53 1.70
CA LYS A 357 12.78 21.64 1.51
C LYS A 357 13.56 20.47 2.10
N GLY A 358 13.14 19.97 3.27
CA GLY A 358 13.73 18.79 3.90
C GLY A 358 13.53 17.53 3.07
N GLN A 359 12.36 17.35 2.46
CA GLN A 359 12.08 16.24 1.55
C GLN A 359 12.96 16.31 0.29
N ASP A 360 13.08 17.49 -0.35
CA ASP A 360 13.94 17.68 -1.52
C ASP A 360 15.40 17.34 -1.23
N TRP A 361 15.94 17.80 -0.10
CA TRP A 361 17.30 17.49 0.31
C TRP A 361 17.48 16.02 0.65
N SER A 362 16.49 15.38 1.25
CA SER A 362 16.53 13.95 1.54
C SER A 362 16.60 13.14 0.24
N LYS A 363 15.79 13.50 -0.77
CA LYS A 363 15.86 12.90 -2.11
C LYS A 363 17.22 13.11 -2.74
N ALA A 364 17.78 14.32 -2.67
CA ALA A 364 19.11 14.62 -3.20
C ALA A 364 20.22 13.77 -2.54
N VAL A 365 20.15 13.58 -1.22
CA VAL A 365 21.06 12.69 -0.48
C VAL A 365 20.91 11.25 -0.93
N ILE A 366 19.68 10.75 -1.07
CA ILE A 366 19.41 9.39 -1.56
C ILE A 366 19.98 9.21 -2.97
N VAL A 367 19.73 10.15 -3.89
CA VAL A 367 20.27 10.09 -5.26
C VAL A 367 21.80 10.08 -5.25
N LEU A 368 22.43 10.92 -4.41
CA LEU A 368 23.89 10.93 -4.26
C LEU A 368 24.42 9.58 -3.75
N LEU A 369 23.78 9.00 -2.72
CA LEU A 369 24.16 7.70 -2.19
C LEU A 369 23.99 6.58 -3.21
N LEU A 370 22.93 6.62 -4.03
CA LEU A 370 22.72 5.68 -5.13
C LEU A 370 23.82 5.79 -6.20
N ILE A 371 24.22 7.01 -6.58
CA ILE A 371 25.30 7.23 -7.55
C ILE A 371 26.63 6.72 -6.99
N ILE A 372 26.95 7.04 -5.73
CA ILE A 372 28.17 6.55 -5.07
C ILE A 372 28.14 5.02 -4.96
N GLY A 373 27.02 4.44 -4.54
CA GLY A 373 26.83 3.00 -4.43
C GLY A 373 27.01 2.29 -5.77
N LEU A 374 26.48 2.87 -6.85
CA LEU A 374 26.65 2.36 -8.21
C LEU A 374 28.12 2.41 -8.65
N ALA A 375 28.81 3.53 -8.42
CA ALA A 375 30.21 3.69 -8.77
C ALA A 375 31.13 2.71 -8.02
N VAL A 376 30.92 2.57 -6.71
CA VAL A 376 31.70 1.63 -5.86
C VAL A 376 31.46 0.19 -6.28
N SER A 377 30.20 -0.17 -6.56
CA SER A 377 29.82 -1.52 -7.03
C SER A 377 30.52 -1.90 -8.34
N LEU A 378 30.76 -0.92 -9.22
CA LEU A 378 31.46 -1.14 -10.50
C LEU A 378 32.98 -1.35 -10.33
N VAL A 379 33.62 -0.63 -9.41
CA VAL A 379 35.09 -0.66 -9.22
C VAL A 379 35.54 -1.80 -8.31
N ALA A 380 34.71 -2.23 -7.35
CA ALA A 380 35.06 -3.25 -6.37
C ALA A 380 33.98 -4.35 -6.30
N PRO A 381 34.11 -5.43 -7.09
CA PRO A 381 33.13 -6.52 -7.11
C PRO A 381 32.92 -7.19 -5.75
N GLY A 382 33.94 -7.19 -4.87
CA GLY A 382 33.81 -7.71 -3.50
C GLY A 382 32.92 -6.86 -2.58
N ILE A 383 32.76 -5.57 -2.86
CA ILE A 383 31.88 -4.67 -2.10
C ILE A 383 30.43 -4.76 -2.59
N ARG A 384 30.21 -5.23 -3.83
CA ARG A 384 28.88 -5.45 -4.40
C ARG A 384 28.01 -6.33 -3.52
N GLU A 385 28.55 -7.44 -3.01
CA GLU A 385 27.79 -8.35 -2.14
C GLU A 385 27.38 -7.69 -0.82
N ILE A 386 28.24 -6.83 -0.26
CA ILE A 386 27.92 -6.05 0.96
C ILE A 386 26.81 -5.03 0.67
N ILE A 387 26.88 -4.31 -0.46
CA ILE A 387 25.85 -3.34 -0.86
C ILE A 387 24.52 -4.06 -1.11
N LEU A 388 24.52 -5.21 -1.78
CA LEU A 388 23.32 -6.00 -2.03
C LEU A 388 22.72 -6.53 -0.72
N GLN A 389 23.54 -6.95 0.26
CA GLN A 389 23.06 -7.30 1.59
C GLN A 389 22.46 -6.11 2.33
N MET A 390 23.03 -4.90 2.20
CA MET A 390 22.47 -3.69 2.81
C MET A 390 21.18 -3.21 2.13
N LEU A 391 20.96 -3.54 0.85
CA LEU A 391 19.75 -3.20 0.11
C LEU A 391 18.63 -4.22 0.28
N LYS A 392 18.96 -5.45 0.72
CA LYS A 392 17.95 -6.43 1.15
C LYS A 392 17.32 -5.94 2.45
N VAL A 393 16.33 -5.08 2.34
CA VAL A 393 15.37 -4.84 3.41
C VAL A 393 14.49 -6.10 3.45
N GLY A 394 14.77 -6.99 4.40
CA GLY A 394 13.95 -8.17 4.69
C GLY A 394 12.59 -7.78 5.25
#